data_AF-A0A5K0Z9A1-F1
#
_entry.id   AF-A0A5K0Z9A1-F1
#
_cell.length_a   1.000
_cell.length_b   1.000
_cell.length_c   1.000
_cell.angle_alpha   90.00
_cell.angle_beta   90.00
_cell.angle_gamma   90.00
#
_symmetry.space_group_name_H-M   'P 1'
#
loop_
_entity.id
_entity.type
_entity.pdbx_description
1 polymer ?
#
loop_
_entity_poly.entity_id
_entity_poly.type
_entity_poly.pdbx_seq_one_letter_code
_entity_poly.pdbx_strand_id
1 'polypeptide(L)' 'MDGIGVGILPITHEKEMIPYYLRSEFISTHNIAKYEALKHGLRILLSFNIEN' A
#
# COMPACT_ATOMS: atom_id res chain seq x y z
N MET A 1 -19.81 11.22 -2.27
CA MET A 1 -19.04 10.90 -1.05
C MET A 1 -17.59 10.85 -1.48
N ASP A 2 -16.79 11.85 -1.09
CA ASP A 2 -15.37 11.91 -1.43
C ASP A 2 -14.63 10.92 -0.53
N GLY A 3 -14.38 9.72 -1.04
CA GLY A 3 -13.55 8.72 -0.36
C GLY A 3 -12.06 9.04 -0.53
N ILE A 4 -11.25 8.73 0.49
CA ILE A 4 -9.79 8.82 0.36
C ILE A 4 -9.27 7.50 -0.19
N GLY A 5 -8.78 7.53 -1.43
CA GLY A 5 -8.04 6.42 -2.04
C GLY A 5 -6.57 6.45 -1.64
N VAL A 6 -5.98 5.28 -1.43
CA VAL A 6 -4.55 5.09 -1.19
C VAL A 6 -3.98 4.26 -2.34
N GLY A 7 -2.77 4.56 -2.81
CA GLY A 7 -2.03 3.72 -3.75
C GLY A 7 -0.69 3.32 -3.13
N ILE A 8 -0.26 2.08 -3.37
CA ILE A 8 1.03 1.56 -2.89
C ILE A 8 1.81 1.08 -4.11
N LEU A 9 3.09 1.41 -4.20
CA LEU A 9 3.96 0.98 -5.31
C LEU A 9 5.27 0.46 -4.74
N PRO A 10 5.43 -0.86 -4.58
CA PRO A 10 6.72 -1.46 -4.28
C PRO A 10 7.70 -1.21 -5.44
N ILE A 11 8.93 -0.83 -5.08
CA ILE A 11 10.03 -0.62 -6.02
C ILE A 11 11.18 -1.51 -5.57
N THR A 12 11.70 -2.34 -6.46
CA THR A 12 12.84 -3.21 -6.17
C THR A 12 14.15 -2.41 -6.13
N HIS A 13 15.24 -3.02 -5.66
CA HIS A 13 16.57 -2.41 -5.72
C HIS A 13 17.01 -2.09 -7.17
N GLU A 14 16.48 -2.80 -8.16
CA GLU A 14 16.71 -2.59 -9.59
C GLU A 14 15.79 -1.51 -10.20
N LYS A 15 14.97 -0.86 -9.34
CA LYS A 15 13.96 0.14 -9.71
C LYS A 15 12.80 -0.43 -10.54
N GLU A 16 12.65 -1.74 -10.56
CA GLU A 16 11.48 -2.37 -11.15
C GLU A 16 10.26 -2.07 -10.28
N MET A 17 9.20 -1.63 -10.93
CA MET A 17 7.93 -1.36 -10.28
C MET A 17 7.12 -2.65 -10.26
N ILE A 18 6.70 -3.08 -9.08
CA ILE A 18 5.73 -4.17 -8.95
C ILE A 18 4.36 -3.50 -8.83
N PRO A 19 3.53 -3.48 -9.90
CA PRO A 19 2.25 -2.79 -9.85
C PRO A 19 1.32 -3.49 -8.86
N TYR A 20 1.07 -2.88 -7.71
CA TYR A 20 0.14 -3.37 -6.70
C TYR A 20 -0.93 -2.32 -6.40
N TYR A 21 -2.09 -2.45 -7.03
CA TYR A 21 -3.17 -1.49 -6.82
C TYR A 21 -4.08 -1.94 -5.68
N LEU A 22 -4.08 -1.18 -4.58
CA LEU A 22 -5.04 -1.38 -3.50
C LEU A 22 -5.95 -0.17 -3.37
N ARG A 23 -7.17 -0.27 -3.90
CA ARG A 23 -8.21 0.72 -3.61
C ARG A 23 -8.89 0.36 -2.30
N SER A 24 -8.51 1.04 -1.23
CA SER A 24 -9.26 0.98 0.02
C SER A 24 -10.30 2.10 0.03
N GLU A 25 -11.59 1.74 0.10
CA GLU A 25 -12.70 2.69 0.21
C GLU A 25 -13.14 2.77 1.67
N PHE A 26 -12.71 3.82 2.36
CA PHE A 26 -13.08 4.05 3.75
C PHE A 26 -13.20 5.55 4.01
N ILE A 27 -14.16 5.92 4.86
CA ILE A 27 -14.27 7.28 5.37
C ILE A 27 -13.15 7.45 6.39
N SER A 28 -12.23 8.37 6.11
CA SER A 28 -10.99 8.50 6.87
C SER A 28 -10.51 9.93 6.91
N THR A 29 -9.82 10.30 7.98
CA THR A 29 -9.00 11.51 7.96
C THR A 29 -7.70 11.24 7.22
N HIS A 30 -7.08 12.27 6.66
CA HIS A 30 -5.82 12.13 5.90
C HIS A 30 -4.71 11.38 6.68
N ASN A 31 -4.64 11.56 8.01
CA ASN A 31 -3.64 10.89 8.84
C ASN A 31 -3.92 9.39 9.02
N ILE A 32 -5.19 9.01 9.20
CA ILE A 32 -5.59 7.60 9.29
C ILE A 32 -5.35 6.92 7.94
N ALA A 33 -5.63 7.60 6.83
CA ALA A 33 -5.35 7.08 5.49
C ALA A 33 -3.86 6.79 5.27
N LYS A 34 -2.96 7.70 5.70
CA LYS A 34 -1.50 7.48 5.66
C LYS A 34 -1.05 6.31 6.54
N TYR A 35 -1.61 6.18 7.73
CA TYR A 35 -1.28 5.08 8.64
C TYR A 35 -1.69 3.73 8.06
N GLU A 36 -2.92 3.61 7.54
CA GLU A 36 -3.38 2.39 6.89
C GLU A 36 -2.59 2.06 5.62
N ALA A 37 -2.21 3.08 4.83
CA ALA A 37 -1.32 2.90 3.68
C ALA A 37 0.01 2.25 4.07
N LEU A 38 0.66 2.75 5.13
CA LEU A 38 1.93 2.22 5.63
C LEU A 38 1.78 0.79 6.14
N LYS A 39 0.78 0.55 6.99
CA LYS A 39 0.50 -0.78 7.55
C LYS A 39 0.24 -1.82 6.46
N HIS A 40 -0.48 -1.44 5.42
CA HIS A 40 -0.75 -2.31 4.29
C HIS A 40 0.49 -2.53 3.41
N GLY A 41 1.28 -1.48 3.15
CA GLY A 41 2.55 -1.60 2.43
C GLY A 41 3.52 -2.57 3.11
N LEU A 42 3.61 -2.52 4.44
CA LEU A 42 4.41 -3.47 5.22
C LEU A 42 3.93 -4.92 5.07
N ARG A 43 2.61 -5.15 5.02
CA ARG A 43 2.06 -6.51 4.78
C ARG A 43 2.41 -7.04 3.39
N ILE A 44 2.36 -6.18 2.37
CA ILE A 44 2.80 -6.55 1.01
C ILE A 44 4.28 -6.93 1.03
N LEU A 45 5.14 -6.12 1.67
CA LEU A 45 6.57 -6.42 1.78
C LEU A 45 6.85 -7.75 2.49
N LEU A 46 6.11 -8.04 3.57
CA LEU A 46 6.21 -9.34 4.25
C LEU A 46 5.81 -10.51 3.35
N SER A 47 4.82 -10.33 2.47
CA SER A 47 4.38 -11.39 1.55
C SER A 47 5.45 -11.77 0.51
N PHE A 48 6.29 -10.83 0.08
CA PHE A 48 7.42 -11.12 -0.81
C PHE A 48 8.53 -11.95 -0.13
N ASN A 49 8.60 -11.92 1.20
CA ASN A 49 9.64 -12.61 1.97
C ASN A 49 9.22 -14.04 2.38
N ILE A 50 8.06 -14.52 1.93
CA ILE A 50 7.54 -15.87 2.25
C ILE A 50 8.00 -16.92 1.24
N GLU A 51 8.53 -16.51 0.07
CA GLU A 51 9.14 -17.41 -0.90
C GLU A 51 10.64 -17.58 -0.56
N ASN A 52 10.93 -18.54 0.33
CA ASN A 52 12.25 -19.17 0.43
C ASN A 52 12.42 -20.21 -0.69
#